data_AF-X0VQ87-F1
#
_entry.id   AF-X0VQ87-F1
#
_cell.length_a   1.000
_cell.length_b   1.000
_cell.length_c   1.000
_cell.angle_alpha   90.00
_cell.angle_beta   90.00
_cell.angle_gamma   90.00
#
_symmetry.space_group_name_H-M   'P 1'
#
loop_
_entity.id
_entity.type
_entity.pdbx_description
1 polymer ?
#
loop_
_entity_poly.entity_id
_entity_poly.type
_entity_poly.pdbx_seq_one_letter_code
_entity_poly.pdbx_strand_id
1 'polypeptide(L)' 'MKIKYGPNEVEADPIEIVTATEPWCIYELADGTKIKVKHVLGAIFRAKNEFTDSNEPLYIIRSQNVVVPFEVPEDLKRKE' A
#
# COMPACT_ATOMS: atom_id res chain seq x y z
N MET A 1 -9.58 9.98 16.18
CA MET A 1 -10.37 8.74 16.04
C MET A 1 -9.57 7.54 16.55
N LYS A 2 -10.21 6.43 16.92
CA LYS A 2 -9.50 5.20 17.32
C LYS A 2 -9.23 4.31 16.10
N ILE A 3 -8.00 3.82 15.98
CA ILE A 3 -7.56 2.95 14.89
C ILE A 3 -6.91 1.71 15.48
N LYS A 4 -7.31 0.53 14.99
CA LYS A 4 -6.65 -0.72 15.36
C LYS A 4 -5.26 -0.76 14.74
N TYR A 5 -4.23 -0.92 15.58
CA TYR A 5 -2.84 -1.02 15.18
C TYR A 5 -2.20 -2.20 15.91
N GLY A 6 -2.00 -3.30 15.19
CA GLY A 6 -1.62 -4.59 15.80
C GLY A 6 -2.67 -5.07 16.82
N PRO A 7 -2.26 -5.46 18.04
CA PRO A 7 -3.18 -5.84 19.11
C PRO A 7 -3.87 -4.66 19.81
N ASN A 8 -3.40 -3.43 19.58
CA ASN A 8 -3.81 -2.25 20.34
C ASN A 8 -4.78 -1.35 19.56
N GLU A 9 -5.49 -0.48 20.28
CA GLU A 9 -6.21 0.66 19.71
C GLU A 9 -5.42 1.95 19.97
N VAL A 10 -5.21 2.74 18.92
CA VAL A 10 -4.46 4.00 18.97
C VAL A 10 -5.39 5.16 18.63
N GLU A 11 -5.35 6.22 19.42
CA GLU A 11 -5.97 7.48 19.03
C GLU A 11 -5.10 8.22 18.01
N ALA A 12 -5.67 8.54 16.86
CA ALA A 12 -4.99 9.17 15.76
C ALA A 12 -5.87 10.22 15.07
N ASP A 13 -5.22 11.20 14.45
CA ASP A 13 -5.88 12.21 13.63
C ASP A 13 -5.63 11.92 12.14
N PRO A 14 -6.65 12.03 11.27
CA PRO A 14 -6.44 11.92 9.83
C PRO A 14 -5.59 13.08 9.34
N ILE A 15 -4.66 12.78 8.43
CA ILE A 15 -3.80 13.77 7.81
C ILE A 15 -4.12 13.84 6.32
N GLU A 16 -4.25 15.04 5.79
CA GLU A 16 -4.48 15.27 4.37
C GLU A 16 -3.21 15.02 3.56
N ILE A 17 -3.35 14.32 2.44
CA ILE A 17 -2.27 14.14 1.47
C ILE A 17 -2.33 15.32 0.50
N VAL A 18 -1.37 16.24 0.63
CA VAL A 18 -1.32 17.45 -0.22
C VAL A 18 -0.80 17.13 -1.62
N THR A 19 0.19 16.25 -1.73
CA THR A 19 0.75 15.79 -3.01
C THR A 19 1.16 14.32 -2.91
N ALA A 20 1.03 13.58 -4.01
CA ALA A 20 1.48 12.20 -4.12
C ALA A 20 1.99 11.91 -5.53
N THR A 21 3.10 11.18 -5.64
CA THR A 21 3.61 10.63 -6.89
C THR A 21 3.76 9.13 -6.73
N GLU A 22 2.91 8.38 -7.42
CA GLU A 22 2.82 6.92 -7.28
C GLU A 22 2.94 6.28 -8.68
N PRO A 23 4.18 6.03 -9.16
CA PRO A 23 4.40 5.44 -10.47
C PRO A 23 4.02 3.96 -10.49
N TRP A 24 3.84 3.42 -11.70
CA TRP A 24 3.75 1.99 -11.91
C TRP A 24 5.15 1.37 -11.90
N CYS A 25 5.31 0.31 -11.13
CA CYS A 25 6.48 -0.57 -11.19
C CYS A 25 6.17 -1.73 -12.15
N ILE A 26 7.09 -2.01 -13.08
CA ILE A 26 6.95 -3.12 -14.05
C ILE A 26 7.88 -4.25 -13.62
N TYR A 27 7.36 -5.47 -13.64
CA TYR A 27 8.10 -6.69 -13.32
C TYR A 27 7.91 -7.72 -14.43
N GLU A 28 8.98 -8.44 -14.73
CA GLU A 28 8.96 -9.66 -15.52
C GLU A 28 9.15 -10.84 -14.56
N LEU A 29 8.25 -11.82 -14.64
CA LEU A 29 8.22 -12.97 -13.76
C LEU A 29 8.88 -14.17 -14.43
N ALA A 30 9.33 -15.14 -13.62
CA ALA A 30 10.04 -16.32 -14.12
C ALA A 30 9.18 -17.22 -15.03
N ASP A 31 7.85 -17.08 -14.99
CA ASP A 31 6.91 -17.78 -15.87
C ASP A 31 6.70 -17.07 -17.23
N GLY A 32 7.39 -15.95 -17.48
CA GLY A 32 7.25 -15.13 -18.69
C GLY A 32 6.14 -14.08 -18.62
N THR A 33 5.37 -14.01 -17.52
CA THR A 33 4.36 -12.97 -17.32
C THR A 33 5.02 -11.61 -17.04
N LYS A 34 4.50 -10.54 -17.64
CA LYS A 34 4.77 -9.17 -17.22
C LYS A 34 3.60 -8.59 -16.46
N ILE A 35 3.89 -8.02 -15.29
CA ILE A 35 2.91 -7.34 -14.46
C ILE A 35 3.32 -5.89 -14.24
N LYS A 36 2.32 -5.03 -14.04
CA LYS A 36 2.51 -3.72 -13.43
C LYS A 36 1.88 -3.70 -12.05
N VAL A 37 2.60 -3.17 -11.08
CA VAL A 37 2.15 -3.00 -9.70
C VAL A 37 2.22 -1.52 -9.36
N LYS A 38 1.15 -0.98 -8.77
CA LYS A 38 1.14 0.37 -8.23
C LYS A 38 0.70 0.34 -6.77
N HIS A 39 1.50 0.98 -5.93
CA HIS A 39 1.07 1.32 -4.58
C HIS A 39 0.09 2.49 -4.63
N VAL A 40 -0.98 2.40 -3.84
CA VAL A 40 -1.97 3.47 -3.68
C VAL A 40 -2.17 3.72 -2.19
N LEU A 41 -1.72 4.89 -1.71
CA LEU A 41 -1.96 5.37 -0.36
C LEU A 41 -3.33 6.05 -0.29
N GLY A 42 -4.29 5.39 0.37
CA GLY A 42 -5.67 5.88 0.46
C GLY A 42 -5.93 6.79 1.65
N ALA A 43 -5.27 6.55 2.78
CA ALA A 43 -5.37 7.40 3.96
C ALA A 43 -4.13 7.30 4.83
N ILE A 44 -3.82 8.39 5.53
CA ILE A 44 -2.74 8.47 6.52
C ILE A 44 -3.29 9.08 7.81
N PHE A 45 -2.85 8.55 8.94
CA PHE A 45 -3.26 8.96 10.27
C PHE A 45 -2.02 9.14 11.13
N ARG A 46 -1.95 10.23 11.91
CA ARG A 46 -0.88 10.44 12.88
C ARG A 46 -1.40 10.08 14.27
N ALA A 47 -0.74 9.15 14.96
CA ALA A 47 -1.05 8.84 16.34
C ALA A 47 -0.82 10.06 17.25
N LYS A 48 -1.66 10.24 18.27
CA LYS A 48 -1.56 11.39 19.17
C LYS A 48 -0.44 11.27 20.19
N ASN A 49 -0.30 10.07 20.78
CA ASN A 49 0.59 9.82 21.93
C ASN A 49 1.54 8.63 21.70
N GLU A 50 1.64 8.14 20.47
CA GLU A 50 2.50 7.01 20.12
C GLU A 50 3.65 7.50 19.24
N PHE A 51 4.85 6.99 19.54
CA PHE A 51 6.08 7.37 18.85
C PHE A 51 6.87 6.12 18.46
N THR A 52 7.70 6.24 17.44
CA THR A 52 8.65 5.19 17.04
C THR A 52 9.82 5.11 18.03
N ASP A 53 10.65 4.08 17.92
CA ASP A 53 11.87 3.94 18.74
C ASP A 53 12.86 5.11 18.56
N SER A 54 12.76 5.82 17.43
CA SER A 54 13.52 7.03 17.13
C SER A 54 12.86 8.31 17.69
N ASN A 55 11.80 8.19 18.49
CA ASN A 55 11.02 9.28 19.06
C ASN A 55 10.32 10.19 18.02
N GLU A 56 9.98 9.63 16.86
CA GLU A 56 9.19 10.31 15.82
C GLU A 56 7.70 9.96 15.96
N PRO A 57 6.76 10.85 15.60
CA PRO A 57 5.34 10.53 15.66
C PRO A 57 5.00 9.28 14.85
N LEU A 58 4.24 8.35 15.44
CA LEU A 58 3.80 7.16 14.73
C LEU A 58 2.75 7.54 13.66
N TYR A 59 2.98 7.10 12.42
CA TYR A 59 2.02 7.21 11.33
C TYR A 59 1.46 5.84 10.97
N ILE A 60 0.13 5.79 10.80
CA ILE A 60 -0.61 4.61 10.40
C ILE A 60 -1.20 4.88 9.03
N ILE A 61 -0.96 4.00 8.07
CA ILE A 61 -1.47 4.13 6.71
C ILE A 61 -2.54 3.09 6.39
N ARG A 62 -3.45 3.45 5.49
CA ARG A 62 -4.30 2.52 4.76
C ARG A 62 -3.94 2.62 3.29
N SER A 63 -3.40 1.54 2.75
CA SER A 63 -2.93 1.47 1.38
C SER A 63 -3.32 0.15 0.74
N GLN A 64 -3.29 0.10 -0.57
CA GLN A 64 -3.47 -1.11 -1.36
C GLN A 64 -2.48 -1.15 -2.51
N ASN A 65 -2.15 -2.36 -2.95
CA ASN A 65 -1.42 -2.56 -4.20
C ASN A 65 -2.42 -2.93 -5.28
N VAL A 66 -2.37 -2.23 -6.41
CA VAL A 66 -3.07 -2.60 -7.63
C VAL A 66 -2.12 -3.41 -8.50
N VAL A 67 -2.49 -4.64 -8.82
CA VAL A 67 -1.67 -5.56 -9.62
C VAL A 67 -2.41 -5.86 -10.91
N VAL A 68 -1.75 -5.60 -12.05
CA VAL A 68 -2.33 -5.84 -13.38
C VAL A 68 -1.34 -6.62 -14.22
N PRO A 69 -1.64 -7.88 -14.58
CA PRO A 69 -0.91 -8.56 -15.62
C PRO A 69 -1.22 -7.91 -16.99
N PHE A 70 -0.21 -7.72 -17.83
CA PHE A 70 -0.41 -7.09 -19.15
C PHE A 70 0.23 -7.87 -20.30
N GLU A 71 1.09 -8.84 -20.01
CA GLU A 71 1.62 -9.80 -20.98
C GLU A 71 1.66 -11.16 -20.27
N VAL A 72 0.80 -12.09 -20.65
CA VAL A 72 0.65 -13.39 -19.98
C VAL A 72 0.77 -14.49 -21.05
N PRO A 73 1.63 -15.50 -20.86
CA PRO A 73 1.68 -16.67 -21.73
C PRO A 73 0.30 -17.35 -21.91
N GLU A 74 -0.01 -17.79 -23.13
CA GLU A 74 -1.33 -18.35 -23.48
C GLU A 74 -1.69 -19.62 -22.68
N ASP A 75 -0.69 -20.44 -22.34
CA ASP A 75 -0.87 -21.66 -21.56
C ASP A 75 -1.29 -21.39 -20.10
N LEU A 76 -1.00 -20.19 -19.58
CA LEU A 76 -1.42 -19.73 -18.25
C LEU A 76 -2.79 -19.04 -18.27
N LYS A 77 -3.32 -18.67 -19.44
CA LYS A 77 -4.65 -18.07 -19.54
C LYS A 77 -5.73 -19.12 -19.30
N ARG A 78 -6.79 -18.72 -18.59
CA ARG A 78 -7.99 -19.54 -18.44
C ARG A 78 -8.58 -19.79 -19.83
N LYS A 79 -8.71 -21.06 -20.21
CA LYS A 79 -9.42 -21.48 -21.42
C LYS A 79 -10.92 -21.30 -21.18
N GLU A 80 -11.60 -20.68 -22.14
CA GLU A 80 -13.07 -20.56 -22.16
C GLU A 80 -13.75 -21.92 -22.34
#